data_AF-A0A161MCB1-F1
#
_entry.id   AF-A0A161MCB1-F1
#
_cell.length_a   1.000
_cell.length_b   1.000
_cell.length_c   1.000
_cell.angle_alpha   90.00
_cell.angle_beta   90.00
_cell.angle_gamma   90.00
#
_symmetry.space_group_name_H-M   'P 1'
#
loop_
_entity.id
_entity.type
_entity.pdbx_description
1 polymer ?
#
loop_
_entity_poly.entity_id
_entity_poly.type
_entity_poly.pdbx_seq_one_letter_code
_entity_poly.pdbx_strand_id
1 'polypeptide(L)'
;MTAIPAVHPDAVALTVFRDHYGQPRTYTIAEAPGGRGSIERSVLIATKLGFIRVPEPGQVGYAVLDLLDRDDQPVQELCIPTRRAFTWWYRTLGLRVEATG
;
A
#
# COMPACT_ATOMS: atom_id res chain seq x y z
N MET A 1 0.49 16.07 -11.71
CA MET A 1 0.40 14.85 -10.89
C MET A 1 -0.13 13.74 -11.78
N THR A 2 0.59 12.63 -11.88
CA THR A 2 0.13 11.44 -12.63
C THR A 2 -1.13 10.89 -11.96
N ALA A 3 -2.15 10.56 -12.76
CA ALA A 3 -3.38 9.97 -12.24
C ALA A 3 -3.06 8.60 -11.61
N ILE A 4 -3.63 8.34 -10.42
CA ILE A 4 -3.54 7.01 -9.80
C ILE A 4 -4.40 6.04 -10.62
N PRO A 5 -3.85 4.92 -11.10
CA PRO A 5 -4.63 3.92 -11.83
C PRO A 5 -5.72 3.32 -10.94
N ALA A 6 -6.78 2.80 -11.56
CA ALA A 6 -7.81 2.05 -10.85
C ALA A 6 -7.18 0.86 -10.10
N VAL A 7 -7.81 0.47 -9.00
CA VAL A 7 -7.40 -0.71 -8.22
C VAL A 7 -7.45 -1.95 -9.11
N HIS A 8 -6.35 -2.71 -9.14
CA HIS A 8 -6.23 -3.95 -9.89
C HIS A 8 -7.39 -4.91 -9.56
N PRO A 9 -8.01 -5.58 -10.56
CA PRO A 9 -9.18 -6.43 -10.33
C PRO A 9 -8.93 -7.57 -9.34
N ASP A 10 -7.71 -8.09 -9.30
CA ASP A 10 -7.33 -9.21 -8.43
C ASP A 10 -6.90 -8.79 -7.01
N ALA A 11 -6.85 -7.48 -6.72
CA ALA A 11 -6.44 -7.00 -5.41
C ALA A 11 -7.47 -7.38 -4.33
N VAL A 12 -7.05 -8.20 -3.36
CA VAL A 12 -7.87 -8.65 -2.22
C VAL A 12 -7.30 -8.23 -0.87
N ALA A 13 -6.01 -7.90 -0.81
CA ALA A 13 -5.34 -7.41 0.38
C ALA A 13 -4.38 -6.26 0.04
N LEU A 14 -3.81 -5.66 1.08
CA LEU A 14 -2.82 -4.60 0.94
C LEU A 14 -1.72 -4.76 1.99
N THR A 15 -0.54 -4.27 1.66
CA THR A 15 0.61 -4.27 2.56
C THR A 15 1.39 -2.98 2.41
N VAL A 16 1.97 -2.55 3.51
CA VAL A 16 2.70 -1.28 3.57
C VAL A 16 4.03 -1.54 4.24
N PHE A 17 5.12 -1.17 3.58
CA PHE A 17 6.45 -1.38 4.12
C PHE A 17 7.37 -0.23 3.76
N ARG A 18 8.33 0.04 4.65
CA ARG A 18 9.43 0.95 4.31
C ARG A 18 10.44 0.11 3.54
N ASP A 19 10.63 0.43 2.26
CA ASP A 19 11.75 -0.12 1.52
C ASP A 19 13.03 0.42 2.18
N HIS A 20 13.80 -0.48 2.79
CA HIS A 20 15.12 -0.20 3.31
C HIS A 20 16.09 -0.77 2.30
N TYR A 21 16.50 0.03 1.33
CA TYR A 21 17.57 -0.23 0.35
C TYR A 21 18.29 -1.60 0.52
N GLY A 22 17.77 -2.64 -0.14
CA GLY A 22 18.41 -3.97 -0.19
C GLY A 22 18.12 -4.92 0.98
N GLN A 23 17.22 -4.56 1.90
CA GLN A 23 16.72 -5.45 2.96
C GLN A 23 15.45 -6.18 2.50
N PRO A 24 15.22 -7.42 2.97
CA PRO A 24 14.01 -8.17 2.66
C PRO A 24 12.75 -7.39 3.08
N ARG A 25 11.72 -7.44 2.23
CA ARG A 25 10.42 -6.80 2.47
C ARG A 25 9.82 -7.38 3.75
N THR A 26 9.67 -6.56 4.79
CA THR A 26 8.87 -6.93 5.98
C THR A 26 7.42 -6.59 5.68
N TYR A 27 6.60 -7.61 5.42
CA TYR A 27 5.20 -7.41 5.08
C TYR A 27 4.38 -7.10 6.32
N THR A 28 3.49 -6.11 6.23
CA THR A 28 2.38 -5.95 7.18
C THR A 28 1.12 -6.21 6.37
N ILE A 29 0.63 -7.44 6.39
CA ILE A 29 -0.57 -7.82 5.63
C ILE A 29 -1.80 -7.38 6.43
N ALA A 30 -2.65 -6.55 5.83
CA ALA A 30 -4.03 -6.41 6.30
C ALA A 30 -4.96 -6.94 5.23
N GLU A 31 -5.69 -7.99 5.58
CA GLU A 31 -6.94 -8.30 4.90
C GLU A 31 -7.93 -7.18 5.20
N ALA A 32 -8.46 -6.54 4.15
CA ALA A 32 -9.46 -5.51 4.36
C ALA A 32 -10.75 -6.18 4.87
N PRO A 33 -11.30 -5.80 6.06
CA PRO A 33 -12.46 -6.49 6.66
C PRO A 33 -13.76 -6.41 5.84
N GLY A 34 -13.76 -5.74 4.69
CA GLY A 34 -14.86 -5.68 3.72
C GLY A 34 -14.45 -6.06 2.29
N GLY A 35 -13.33 -6.75 2.11
CA GLY A 35 -12.79 -7.17 0.81
C GLY A 35 -12.40 -6.00 -0.11
N ARG A 36 -12.44 -6.25 -1.42
CA ARG A 36 -11.99 -5.31 -2.46
C ARG A 36 -12.63 -3.92 -2.38
N GLY A 37 -13.92 -3.83 -2.02
CA GLY A 37 -14.61 -2.53 -1.91
C GLY A 37 -14.02 -1.61 -0.82
N SER A 38 -13.47 -2.19 0.25
CA SER A 38 -12.75 -1.44 1.28
C SER A 38 -11.38 -0.96 0.79
N ILE A 39 -10.70 -1.76 -0.04
CA ILE A 39 -9.43 -1.37 -0.69
C ILE A 39 -9.68 -0.20 -1.64
N GLU A 40 -10.66 -0.32 -2.53
CA GLU A 40 -11.05 0.74 -3.47
C GLU A 40 -11.36 2.05 -2.77
N ARG A 41 -12.16 2.00 -1.69
CA ARG A 41 -12.48 3.18 -0.89
C ARG A 41 -11.24 3.79 -0.25
N SER A 42 -10.34 2.96 0.29
CA SER A 42 -9.13 3.43 0.96
C SER A 42 -8.15 4.07 -0.03
N VAL A 43 -7.95 3.45 -1.20
CA VAL A 43 -7.14 3.99 -2.30
C VAL A 43 -7.73 5.30 -2.83
N LEU A 44 -9.05 5.39 -2.99
CA LEU A 44 -9.72 6.63 -3.41
C LEU A 44 -9.48 7.77 -2.41
N ILE A 45 -9.64 7.51 -1.10
CA ILE A 45 -9.39 8.49 -0.06
C ILE A 45 -7.91 8.90 -0.04
N ALA A 46 -7.00 7.92 -0.06
CA ALA A 46 -5.56 8.18 -0.06
C ALA A 46 -5.13 9.00 -1.28
N THR A 47 -5.72 8.75 -2.45
CA THR A 47 -5.51 9.53 -3.67
C THR A 47 -5.90 10.99 -3.45
N LYS A 48 -7.11 11.25 -2.92
CA LYS A 48 -7.59 12.62 -2.64
C LYS A 48 -6.75 13.36 -1.61
N LEU A 49 -6.17 12.64 -0.65
CA LEU A 49 -5.30 13.19 0.40
C LEU A 49 -3.84 13.37 -0.07
N GLY A 50 -3.47 12.89 -1.26
CA GLY A 50 -2.07 12.88 -1.72
C GLY A 50 -1.18 11.93 -0.89
N PHE A 51 -1.76 10.88 -0.31
CA PHE A 51 -1.06 9.91 0.54
C PHE A 51 -0.48 8.73 -0.24
N ILE A 52 -0.76 8.66 -1.54
CA ILE A 52 -0.17 7.71 -2.48
C ILE A 52 0.15 8.42 -3.80
N ARG A 53 1.13 7.88 -4.52
CA ARG A 53 1.54 8.29 -5.87
C ARG A 53 1.96 7.08 -6.70
N VAL A 54 1.94 7.23 -8.02
CA VAL A 54 2.56 6.24 -8.91
C VAL A 54 4.08 6.24 -8.66
N PRO A 55 4.74 5.06 -8.58
CA PRO A 55 6.19 4.98 -8.50
C PRO A 55 6.84 5.64 -9.73
N GLU A 56 7.82 6.51 -9.51
CA GLU A 56 8.60 7.12 -10.60
C GLU A 56 10.03 6.57 -10.55
N PRO A 57 10.64 6.19 -11.70
CA PRO A 57 12.01 5.70 -11.73
C PRO A 57 12.98 6.68 -11.04
N GLY A 58 13.75 6.18 -10.07
CA GLY A 58 14.71 6.98 -9.32
C GLY A 58 14.12 7.83 -8.19
N GLN A 59 12.80 7.83 -7.96
CA GLN A 59 12.19 8.43 -6.78
C GLN A 59 11.89 7.37 -5.73
N VAL A 60 12.58 7.46 -4.60
CA VAL A 60 12.27 6.64 -3.43
C VAL A 60 11.19 7.36 -2.62
N GLY A 61 10.01 6.73 -2.49
CA GLY A 61 9.00 7.16 -1.53
C GLY A 61 9.49 7.00 -0.09
N TYR A 62 8.72 7.46 0.88
CA TYR A 62 8.95 7.10 2.28
C TYR A 62 8.69 5.60 2.53
N ALA A 63 7.70 5.04 1.82
CA ALA A 63 7.28 3.66 1.91
C ALA A 63 6.62 3.22 0.60
N VAL A 64 6.42 1.91 0.47
CA VAL A 64 5.69 1.26 -0.61
C VAL A 64 4.34 0.78 -0.08
N LEU A 65 3.32 0.88 -0.92
CA LEU A 65 2.00 0.29 -0.75
C LEU A 65 1.81 -0.72 -1.87
N ASP A 66 1.84 -2.01 -1.53
CA ASP A 66 1.52 -3.08 -2.47
C ASP A 66 0.06 -3.50 -2.27
N LEU A 67 -0.65 -3.68 -3.37
CA LEU A 67 -1.92 -4.37 -3.42
C LEU A 67 -1.64 -5.82 -3.80
N LEU A 68 -2.19 -6.75 -3.02
CA LEU A 68 -1.90 -8.17 -3.11
C LEU A 68 -3.08 -8.94 -3.69
N ASP A 69 -2.79 -9.98 -4.48
CA ASP A 69 -3.78 -10.99 -4.85
C ASP A 69 -4.01 -12.03 -3.74
N ARG A 70 -4.73 -13.11 -4.06
CA ARG A 70 -5.08 -14.18 -3.12
C ARG A 70 -3.91 -15.08 -2.74
N ASP A 71 -2.81 -15.02 -3.49
CA ASP A 71 -1.59 -15.77 -3.28
C ASP A 71 -0.50 -14.88 -2.63
N ASP A 72 -0.93 -13.76 -2.03
CA ASP A 72 -0.10 -12.72 -1.41
C ASP A 72 0.95 -12.12 -2.35
N GLN A 73 0.74 -12.20 -3.68
CA GLN A 73 1.64 -11.61 -4.65
C GLN A 73 1.27 -10.15 -4.97
N PRO A 74 2.26 -9.24 -5.07
CA PRO A 74 2.00 -7.85 -5.43
C PRO A 74 1.52 -7.75 -6.88
N VAL A 75 0.28 -7.31 -7.07
CA VAL A 75 -0.33 -7.09 -8.40
C VAL A 75 -0.35 -5.61 -8.80
N GLN A 76 -0.18 -4.71 -7.83
CA GLN A 76 -0.07 -3.27 -8.09
C GLN A 76 0.75 -2.60 -7.00
N GLU A 77 1.77 -1.86 -7.41
CA GLU A 77 2.67 -1.13 -6.53
C GLU A 77 2.36 0.38 -6.57
N LEU A 78 2.31 1.01 -5.41
CA LEU A 78 2.16 2.45 -5.22
C LEU A 78 3.20 2.97 -4.24
N CYS A 79 3.55 4.24 -4.37
CA CYS A 79 4.48 4.91 -3.47
C CYS A 79 3.75 5.74 -2.43
N ILE A 80 4.21 5.67 -1.18
CA ILE A 80 3.79 6.55 -0.09
C ILE A 80 4.84 7.65 0.06
N PRO A 81 4.52 8.92 -0.19
CA PRO A 81 5.52 9.98 -0.30
C PRO A 81 6.05 10.46 1.05
N THR A 82 5.30 10.26 2.15
CA THR A 82 5.64 10.87 3.44
C THR A 82 5.36 9.95 4.63
N ARG A 83 6.06 10.19 5.74
CA ARG A 83 5.81 9.55 7.03
C ARG A 83 4.37 9.74 7.51
N ARG A 84 3.77 10.92 7.28
CA ARG A 84 2.38 11.21 7.67
C ARG A 84 1.40 10.29 6.94
N ALA A 85 1.58 10.11 5.63
CA ALA A 85 0.78 9.20 4.83
C ALA A 85 0.95 7.74 5.28
N PHE A 86 2.17 7.33 5.60
CA PHE A 86 2.46 6.01 6.15
C PHE A 86 1.73 5.76 7.48
N THR A 87 1.78 6.72 8.42
CA THR A 87 1.05 6.61 9.70
C THR A 87 -0.46 6.54 9.52
N TRP A 88 -1.00 7.24 8.51
CA TRP A 88 -2.43 7.17 8.21
C TRP A 88 -2.85 5.76 7.79
N TRP A 89 -2.08 5.11 6.92
CA TRP A 89 -2.36 3.72 6.51
C TRP A 89 -2.34 2.77 7.70
N TYR A 90 -1.32 2.86 8.58
CA TYR A 90 -1.25 2.07 9.81
C TYR A 90 -2.48 2.21 10.71
N ARG A 91 -2.98 3.44 10.87
CA ARG A 91 -4.16 3.71 11.72
C ARG A 91 -5.48 3.32 11.06
N THR A 92 -5.59 3.52 9.75
CA THR A 92 -6.86 3.38 9.01
C THR A 92 -7.19 1.91 8.74
N LEU A 93 -6.17 1.09 8.49
CA LEU A 93 -6.35 -0.30 8.10
C LEU A 93 -6.30 -1.29 9.25
N GLY A 94 -6.00 -0.85 10.48
CA GLY A 94 -5.78 -1.76 11.59
C GLY A 94 -4.62 -2.74 11.35
N LEU A 95 -3.67 -2.36 10.48
CA LEU A 95 -2.47 -3.11 10.13
C LEU A 95 -1.75 -3.54 11.41
N ARG A 96 -1.89 -4.80 11.79
CA ARG A 96 -1.07 -5.43 12.82
C ARG A 96 0.23 -5.84 12.15
N VAL A 97 1.34 -5.33 12.67
CA VAL A 97 2.68 -5.81 12.28
C VAL A 97 2.81 -7.23 12.79
N GLU A 98 2.66 -8.20 11.89
CA GLU A 98 3.14 -9.55 12.14
C GLU A 98 4.54 -9.64 11.57
N ALA A 99 5.53 -9.83 12.44
CA ALA A 99 6.88 -10.13 11.99
C ALA A 99 6.86 -11.54 11.39
N THR A 100 6.90 -11.66 10.07
CA THR A 100 7.29 -12.91 9.43
C THR A 100 8.78 -13.10 9.68
N GLY A 101 9.09 -14.05 10.57
CA GLY A 101 10.43 -14.57 10.80
C GLY A 101 10.86 -15.56 9.73
#